data_AF-A0A8T0JGA2-F1
#
_entry.id   AF-A0A8T0JGA2-F1
#
_cell.length_a   1.000
_cell.length_b   1.000
_cell.length_c   1.000
_cell.angle_alpha   90.00
_cell.angle_beta   90.00
_cell.angle_gamma   90.00
#
_symmetry.space_group_name_H-M   'P 1'
#
loop_
_entity.id
_entity.type
_entity.pdbx_description
1 polymer ?
#
loop_
_entity_poly.entity_id
_entity_poly.type
_entity_poly.pdbx_seq_one_letter_code
_entity_poly.pdbx_strand_id
1 'polypeptide(L)'
;MRLLLQPEGKTLKATIVALFLGGADEVVSLMGKEFPLMGLKKENCSEVSWIESVLWWNDPKSLENGDKPEILLDRKPNNGIFLKRKSDFIEKGISKDGWETIFKRIVELGKTGIAFNPYGGKMDEIAPDATPFPHRKGNMFKLQYSVNWVDPSCRNPYVSVPQPTDIRCLKEKAV
;
A
#
# COMPACT_ATOMS: atom_id res chain seq x y z
N MET A 1 8.60 2.63 -5.33
CA MET A 1 8.78 1.84 -4.09
C MET A 1 7.70 2.23 -3.09
N ARG A 2 7.16 1.31 -2.28
CA ARG A 2 6.22 1.55 -1.19
C ARG A 2 6.64 0.67 -0.02
N LEU A 3 6.76 1.26 1.17
CA LEU A 3 6.92 0.52 2.42
C LEU A 3 5.54 0.33 3.05
N LEU A 4 5.21 -0.90 3.42
CA LEU A 4 4.01 -1.27 4.17
C LEU A 4 4.44 -1.86 5.50
N LEU A 5 3.95 -1.27 6.59
CA LEU A 5 4.11 -1.77 7.94
C LEU A 5 2.80 -2.38 8.42
N GLN A 6 2.85 -3.62 8.90
CA GLN A 6 1.69 -4.35 9.41
C GLN A 6 2.07 -5.16 10.65
N PRO A 7 1.11 -5.42 11.56
CA PRO A 7 1.35 -6.27 12.71
C PRO A 7 1.50 -7.72 12.26
N GLU A 8 2.42 -8.45 12.90
CA GLU A 8 2.63 -9.89 12.74
C GLU A 8 2.75 -10.51 14.12
N GLY A 9 1.61 -10.86 14.72
CA GLY A 9 1.58 -11.31 16.11
C GLY A 9 2.06 -10.22 17.08
N LYS A 10 3.17 -10.48 17.78
CA LYS A 10 3.81 -9.53 18.72
C LYS A 10 4.93 -8.71 18.07
N THR A 11 5.14 -8.85 16.76
CA THR A 11 6.18 -8.16 16.00
C THR A 11 5.55 -7.34 14.87
N LEU A 12 6.42 -6.64 14.13
CA LEU A 12 6.05 -5.84 12.96
C LEU A 12 6.63 -6.51 11.71
N LYS A 13 5.80 -6.63 10.68
CA LYS A 13 6.24 -6.96 9.33
C LYS A 13 6.40 -5.69 8.51
N ALA A 14 7.59 -5.51 7.96
CA ALA A 14 7.88 -4.50 6.94
C ALA A 14 7.91 -5.17 5.57
N THR A 15 7.12 -4.70 4.62
CA THR A 15 7.11 -5.16 3.24
C THR A 15 7.43 -4.00 2.32
N ILE A 16 8.44 -4.16 1.48
CA ILE A 16 8.82 -3.17 0.47
C ILE A 16 8.45 -3.74 -0.89
N VAL A 17 7.62 -2.99 -1.63
CA VAL A 17 7.26 -3.31 -3.01
C VAL A 17 7.73 -2.19 -3.92
N ALA A 18 8.19 -2.51 -5.12
CA ALA A 18 8.71 -1.50 -6.04
C ALA A 18 8.32 -1.81 -7.48
N LEU A 19 8.17 -0.75 -8.26
CA LEU A 19 8.14 -0.77 -9.72
C LEU A 19 9.38 0.00 -10.17
N PHE A 20 10.16 -0.60 -11.05
CA PHE A 20 11.31 0.03 -11.68
C PHE A 20 11.12 -0.01 -13.19
N LEU A 21 11.36 1.11 -13.87
CA LEU A 21 11.23 1.23 -15.31
C LEU A 21 12.57 0.91 -15.97
N GLY A 22 12.95 -0.36 -15.94
CA GLY A 22 14.22 -0.86 -16.44
C GLY A 22 14.44 -2.33 -16.05
N GLY A 23 15.65 -2.84 -16.26
CA GLY A 23 15.99 -4.23 -15.97
C GLY A 23 16.28 -4.53 -14.50
N ALA A 24 16.18 -5.80 -14.12
CA ALA A 24 16.47 -6.33 -12.79
C ALA A 24 17.95 -6.11 -12.41
N ASP A 25 18.89 -6.30 -13.34
CA ASP A 25 20.31 -6.06 -13.09
C ASP A 25 20.61 -4.57 -12.80
N GLU A 26 19.93 -3.67 -13.52
CA GLU A 26 20.05 -2.23 -13.33
C GLU A 26 19.55 -1.80 -11.95
N VAL A 27 18.36 -2.26 -11.53
CA VAL A 27 17.82 -1.91 -10.21
C VAL A 27 18.62 -2.54 -9.08
N VAL A 28 19.10 -3.78 -9.22
CA VAL A 28 19.94 -4.42 -8.21
C VAL A 28 21.26 -3.65 -8.05
N SER A 29 21.89 -3.26 -9.16
CA SER A 29 23.11 -2.44 -9.14
C SER A 29 22.86 -1.07 -8.48
N LEU A 30 21.80 -0.39 -8.88
CA LEU A 30 21.41 0.92 -8.33
C LEU A 30 21.14 0.83 -6.82
N MET A 31 20.36 -0.16 -6.38
CA MET A 31 20.02 -0.34 -4.97
C MET A 31 21.22 -0.79 -4.14
N GLY A 32 22.13 -1.58 -4.72
CA GLY A 32 23.40 -1.92 -4.08
C GLY A 32 24.28 -0.71 -3.79
N LYS A 33 24.18 0.35 -4.60
CA LYS A 33 24.90 1.62 -4.40
C LYS A 33 24.16 2.58 -3.48
N GLU A 34 22.89 2.86 -3.76
CA GLU A 34 22.16 3.96 -3.14
C GLU A 34 21.40 3.52 -1.86
N PHE A 35 21.08 2.23 -1.73
CA PHE A 35 20.37 1.71 -0.55
C PHE A 35 20.76 0.26 -0.20
N PRO A 36 22.06 0.00 0.10
CA PRO A 36 22.58 -1.35 0.32
C PRO A 36 21.92 -2.10 1.48
N LEU A 37 21.41 -1.38 2.48
CA LEU A 37 20.71 -1.96 3.64
C LEU A 37 19.49 -2.80 3.25
N MET A 38 18.87 -2.52 2.09
CA MET A 38 17.76 -3.32 1.59
C MET A 38 18.19 -4.75 1.22
N GLY A 39 19.45 -4.94 0.81
CA GLY A 39 19.95 -6.25 0.39
C GLY A 39 19.17 -6.86 -0.78
N LEU A 40 18.64 -6.03 -1.69
CA LEU A 40 17.87 -6.48 -2.85
C LEU A 40 18.72 -7.40 -3.72
N LYS A 41 18.17 -8.57 -4.08
CA LYS A 41 18.82 -9.51 -5.00
C LYS A 41 17.97 -9.74 -6.23
N LYS A 42 18.59 -10.26 -7.28
CA LYS A 42 17.92 -10.54 -8.56
C LYS A 42 16.77 -11.54 -8.39
N GLU A 43 16.90 -12.50 -7.48
CA GLU A 43 15.84 -13.50 -7.21
C GLU A 43 14.60 -12.88 -6.56
N ASN A 44 14.67 -11.63 -6.10
CA ASN A 44 13.52 -10.89 -5.58
C ASN A 44 12.84 -10.02 -6.66
N CYS A 45 13.36 -10.01 -7.88
CA CYS A 45 12.85 -9.20 -8.98
C CYS A 45 12.03 -10.06 -9.95
N SER A 46 10.97 -9.48 -10.50
CA SER A 46 10.20 -10.07 -11.60
C SER A 46 10.15 -9.05 -12.73
N GLU A 47 10.73 -9.40 -13.87
CA GLU A 47 10.66 -8.59 -15.09
C GLU A 47 9.40 -8.96 -15.85
N VAL A 48 8.52 -7.98 -16.02
CA VAL A 48 7.22 -8.15 -16.68
C VAL A 48 6.92 -6.92 -17.51
N SER A 49 5.97 -7.03 -18.44
CA SER A 49 5.45 -5.86 -19.14
C SER A 49 4.77 -4.90 -18.17
N TRP A 50 4.60 -3.64 -18.58
CA TRP A 50 3.93 -2.64 -17.74
C TRP A 50 2.52 -3.07 -17.34
N ILE A 51 1.74 -3.68 -18.24
CA ILE A 51 0.36 -4.10 -17.92
C ILE A 51 0.31 -5.29 -16.96
N GLU A 52 1.25 -6.22 -17.04
CA GLU A 52 1.39 -7.31 -16.07
C GLU A 52 1.78 -6.77 -14.69
N SER A 53 2.61 -5.73 -14.62
CA SER A 53 2.91 -5.07 -13.35
C SER A 53 1.67 -4.44 -12.69
N VAL A 54 0.70 -3.96 -13.50
CA VAL A 54 -0.59 -3.45 -13.00
C VAL A 54 -1.42 -4.59 -12.40
N LEU A 55 -1.45 -5.76 -13.05
CA LEU A 55 -2.11 -6.96 -12.52
C LEU A 55 -1.50 -7.37 -11.18
N TRP A 56 -0.17 -7.46 -11.11
CA TRP A 56 0.56 -7.81 -9.89
C TRP A 56 0.31 -6.81 -8.76
N TRP A 57 0.22 -5.50 -9.06
CA TRP A 57 -0.04 -4.48 -8.05
C TRP A 57 -1.47 -4.53 -7.50
N ASN A 58 -2.42 -5.02 -8.30
CA ASN A 58 -3.81 -5.24 -7.89
C ASN A 58 -3.94 -6.50 -7.01
N ASP A 59 -3.38 -7.62 -7.48
CA ASP A 59 -3.26 -8.86 -6.71
C ASP A 59 -1.91 -9.53 -7.06
N PRO A 60 -0.99 -9.70 -6.09
CA PRO A 60 0.29 -10.37 -6.33
C PRO A 60 0.16 -11.78 -6.91
N LYS A 61 -0.97 -12.45 -6.69
CA LYS A 61 -1.24 -13.80 -7.22
C LYS A 61 -1.73 -13.81 -8.65
N SER A 62 -2.12 -12.67 -9.24
CA SER A 62 -2.69 -12.66 -10.60
C SER A 62 -1.75 -13.24 -11.63
N LEU A 63 -0.46 -12.92 -11.56
CA LEU A 63 0.54 -13.49 -12.48
C LEU A 63 0.76 -14.98 -12.25
N GLU A 64 0.75 -15.45 -10.99
CA GLU A 64 0.87 -16.87 -10.64
C GLU A 64 -0.34 -17.68 -11.13
N ASN A 65 -1.53 -17.08 -11.11
CA ASN A 65 -2.77 -17.69 -11.57
C ASN A 65 -2.90 -17.73 -13.11
N GLY A 66 -2.00 -17.07 -13.84
CA GLY A 66 -2.11 -16.92 -15.30
C GLY A 66 -3.24 -15.97 -15.72
N ASP A 67 -3.62 -15.03 -14.85
CA ASP A 67 -4.61 -14.01 -15.18
C ASP A 67 -4.11 -13.17 -16.36
N LYS A 68 -5.04 -12.81 -17.25
CA LYS A 68 -4.76 -11.96 -18.40
C LYS A 68 -5.28 -10.54 -18.18
N PRO A 69 -4.73 -9.52 -18.86
CA PRO A 69 -5.13 -8.12 -18.68
C PRO A 69 -6.63 -7.82 -18.82
N GLU A 70 -7.39 -8.65 -19.54
CA GLU A 70 -8.83 -8.50 -19.72
C GLU A 70 -9.61 -8.53 -18.39
N ILE A 71 -9.04 -9.08 -17.31
CA ILE A 71 -9.65 -9.02 -15.97
C ILE A 71 -9.85 -7.57 -15.49
N LEU A 72 -9.02 -6.62 -15.95
CA LEU A 72 -9.15 -5.20 -15.64
C LEU A 72 -10.39 -4.54 -16.26
N LEU A 73 -11.07 -5.24 -17.18
CA LEU A 73 -12.34 -4.78 -17.76
C LEU A 73 -13.54 -5.10 -16.86
N ASP A 74 -13.40 -6.02 -15.89
CA ASP A 74 -14.47 -6.33 -14.95
C ASP A 74 -14.67 -5.19 -13.94
N ARG A 75 -15.91 -4.73 -13.84
CA ARG A 75 -16.34 -3.65 -12.93
C ARG A 75 -17.09 -4.18 -11.71
N LYS A 76 -17.20 -5.49 -11.55
CA LYS A 76 -17.79 -6.11 -10.36
C LYS A 76 -16.81 -5.94 -9.19
N PRO A 77 -17.22 -5.33 -8.07
CA PRO A 77 -16.35 -5.20 -6.90
C PRO A 77 -15.94 -6.57 -6.37
N ASN A 78 -14.63 -6.78 -6.15
CA ASN A 78 -14.07 -8.08 -5.73
C ASN A 78 -14.71 -8.63 -4.45
N ASN A 79 -14.89 -7.79 -3.42
CA ASN A 79 -15.57 -8.11 -2.16
C ASN A 79 -15.82 -6.83 -1.34
N GLY A 80 -16.91 -6.81 -0.58
CA GLY A 80 -17.20 -5.76 0.39
C GLY A 80 -16.39 -5.88 1.67
N ILE A 81 -15.63 -4.86 2.04
CA ILE A 81 -15.03 -4.76 3.38
C ILE A 81 -15.22 -3.37 3.97
N PHE A 82 -15.50 -3.29 5.26
CA PHE A 82 -15.51 -2.00 5.94
C PHE A 82 -14.08 -1.56 6.16
N LEU A 83 -13.86 -0.27 5.95
CA LEU A 83 -12.54 0.31 6.03
C LEU A 83 -12.59 1.72 6.61
N LYS A 84 -11.50 2.07 7.30
CA LYS A 84 -11.17 3.44 7.65
C LYS A 84 -9.77 3.71 7.14
N ARG A 85 -9.60 4.86 6.49
CA ARG A 85 -8.32 5.37 6.01
C ARG A 85 -8.14 6.79 6.51
N LYS A 86 -6.91 7.13 6.88
CA LYS A 86 -6.45 8.51 7.08
C LYS A 86 -5.11 8.64 6.38
N SER A 87 -4.69 9.86 6.07
CA SER A 87 -3.41 10.10 5.43
C SER A 87 -2.80 11.41 5.90
N ASP A 88 -1.48 11.43 5.92
CA ASP A 88 -0.65 12.59 6.23
C ASP A 88 0.48 12.70 5.21
N PHE A 89 1.10 13.87 5.14
CA PHE A 89 2.29 14.12 4.34
C PHE A 89 3.45 14.46 5.26
N ILE A 90 4.57 13.79 5.03
CA ILE A 90 5.74 13.90 5.90
C ILE A 90 6.81 14.70 5.20
N GLU A 91 7.17 15.84 5.78
CA GLU A 91 8.18 16.77 5.23
C GLU A 91 9.58 16.53 5.81
N LYS A 92 9.66 15.96 7.01
CA LYS A 92 10.91 15.70 7.73
C LYS A 92 10.92 14.28 8.28
N GLY A 93 12.12 13.70 8.37
CA GLY A 93 12.32 12.35 8.88
C GLY A 93 11.70 12.16 10.27
N ILE A 94 11.02 11.04 10.47
CA ILE A 94 10.47 10.64 11.78
C ILE A 94 11.65 10.27 12.70
N SER A 95 11.66 10.81 13.92
CA SER A 95 12.71 10.53 14.91
C SER A 95 12.70 9.05 15.32
N LYS A 96 13.80 8.58 15.93
CA LYS A 96 13.89 7.22 16.43
C LYS A 96 12.78 6.90 17.43
N ASP A 97 12.56 7.75 18.42
CA ASP A 97 11.50 7.60 19.42
C ASP A 97 10.10 7.63 18.78
N GLY A 98 9.93 8.44 17.72
CA GLY A 98 8.71 8.46 16.92
C GLY A 98 8.45 7.13 16.23
N TRP A 99 9.48 6.51 15.64
CA TRP A 99 9.39 5.17 15.05
C TRP A 99 9.09 4.09 16.09
N GLU A 100 9.75 4.11 17.25
CA GLU A 100 9.49 3.18 18.34
C GLU A 100 8.03 3.28 18.81
N THR A 101 7.50 4.50 18.91
CA THR A 101 6.09 4.76 19.25
C THR A 101 5.14 4.21 18.18
N ILE A 102 5.43 4.46 16.90
CA ILE A 102 4.62 3.94 15.78
C ILE A 102 4.60 2.41 15.78
N PHE A 103 5.76 1.78 15.95
CA PHE A 103 5.88 0.31 15.96
C PHE A 103 5.08 -0.30 17.10
N LYS A 104 5.25 0.22 18.32
CA LYS A 104 4.48 -0.21 19.49
C LYS A 104 2.98 -0.08 19.24
N ARG A 105 2.53 1.03 18.68
CA ARG A 105 1.11 1.30 18.39
C ARG A 105 0.53 0.35 17.34
N ILE A 106 1.28 0.04 16.27
CA ILE A 106 0.84 -0.91 15.24
C ILE A 106 0.64 -2.31 15.86
N VAL A 107 1.61 -2.77 16.65
CA VAL A 107 1.55 -4.08 17.33
C VAL A 107 0.39 -4.12 18.33
N GLU A 108 0.23 -3.09 19.16
CA GLU A 108 -0.88 -2.98 20.12
C GLU A 108 -2.26 -3.03 19.46
N LEU A 109 -2.42 -2.38 18.30
CA LEU A 109 -3.70 -2.36 17.59
C LEU A 109 -3.99 -3.69 16.86
N GLY A 110 -2.96 -4.45 16.48
CA GLY A 110 -3.09 -5.80 15.92
C GLY A 110 -3.74 -5.93 14.52
N LYS A 111 -4.35 -4.87 14.00
CA LYS A 111 -5.07 -4.87 12.70
C LYS A 111 -4.80 -3.65 11.81
N THR A 112 -3.89 -2.78 12.21
CA THR A 112 -3.64 -1.50 11.51
C THR A 112 -2.41 -1.59 10.63
N GLY A 113 -2.54 -1.24 9.34
CA GLY A 113 -1.42 -1.08 8.43
C GLY A 113 -1.04 0.39 8.24
N ILE A 114 0.23 0.64 7.90
CA ILE A 114 0.70 1.96 7.47
C ILE A 114 1.49 1.83 6.17
N ALA A 115 1.04 2.52 5.12
CA ALA A 115 1.72 2.55 3.83
C ALA A 115 2.42 3.90 3.62
N PHE A 116 3.71 3.84 3.30
CA PHE A 116 4.57 4.98 2.97
C PHE A 116 4.79 4.98 1.46
N ASN A 117 4.35 6.05 0.79
CA ASN A 117 4.52 6.24 -0.65
C ASN A 117 5.47 7.42 -0.87
N PRO A 118 6.67 7.19 -1.43
CA PRO A 118 7.69 8.22 -1.60
C PRO A 118 7.21 9.30 -2.57
N TYR A 119 7.57 10.53 -2.24
CA TYR A 119 7.44 11.72 -3.07
C TYR A 119 8.83 12.11 -3.59
N GLY A 120 8.96 13.25 -4.25
CA GLY A 120 10.16 13.63 -5.01
C GLY A 120 9.99 13.41 -6.52
N GLY A 121 11.12 13.39 -7.23
CA GLY A 121 11.16 13.22 -8.68
C GLY A 121 10.23 14.22 -9.37
N LYS A 122 9.35 13.73 -10.25
CA LYS A 122 8.44 14.59 -11.01
C LYS A 122 7.50 15.42 -10.12
N MET A 123 7.19 14.97 -8.90
CA MET A 123 6.32 15.72 -7.97
C MET A 123 6.97 16.98 -7.42
N ASP A 124 8.31 17.06 -7.39
CA ASP A 124 9.06 18.24 -6.92
C ASP A 124 9.22 19.31 -7.99
N GLU A 125 9.07 18.95 -9.27
CA GLU A 125 9.19 19.85 -10.41
C GLU A 125 7.91 20.68 -10.65
N ILE A 126 6.78 20.24 -10.10
CA ILE A 126 5.47 20.86 -10.31
C ILE A 126 5.22 21.90 -9.21
N ALA A 127 4.87 23.14 -9.58
CA ALA A 127 4.53 24.17 -8.62
C ALA A 127 3.27 23.79 -7.78
N PRO A 128 3.22 24.12 -6.48
CA PRO A 128 2.13 23.72 -5.58
C PRO A 128 0.77 24.31 -5.97
N ASP A 129 0.74 25.39 -6.75
CA ASP A 129 -0.46 26.06 -7.24
C ASP A 129 -0.81 25.70 -8.71
N ALA A 130 -0.01 24.87 -9.38
CA ALA A 130 -0.26 24.47 -10.76
C ALA A 130 -1.55 23.65 -10.92
N THR A 131 -1.99 22.96 -9.86
CA THR A 131 -3.28 22.26 -9.79
C THR A 131 -3.85 22.33 -8.36
N PRO A 132 -5.14 22.00 -8.14
CA PRO A 132 -5.71 21.93 -6.79
C PRO A 132 -5.08 20.90 -5.84
N PHE A 133 -4.16 20.06 -6.30
CA PHE A 133 -3.41 19.13 -5.46
C PHE A 133 -2.06 19.75 -5.08
N PRO A 134 -1.91 20.29 -3.84
CA PRO A 134 -0.80 21.17 -3.50
C PRO A 134 0.44 20.43 -2.98
N HIS A 135 0.33 19.14 -2.69
CA HIS A 135 1.42 18.38 -2.07
C HIS A 135 2.48 18.04 -3.11
N ARG A 136 3.44 18.95 -3.27
CA ARG A 136 4.54 18.90 -4.25
C ARG A 136 5.88 18.85 -3.52
N LYS A 137 6.86 19.64 -3.98
CA LYS A 137 8.18 19.80 -3.37
C LYS A 137 8.12 20.03 -1.87
N GLY A 138 9.00 19.36 -1.14
CA GLY A 138 9.11 19.43 0.32
C GLY A 138 8.47 18.25 1.06
N ASN A 139 7.64 17.46 0.38
CA ASN A 139 7.09 16.22 0.94
C ASN A 139 8.03 15.04 0.65
N MET A 140 8.48 14.32 1.67
CA MET A 140 9.31 13.12 1.51
C MET A 140 8.45 11.91 1.14
N PHE A 141 7.28 11.76 1.77
CA PHE A 141 6.34 10.67 1.50
C PHE A 141 4.92 11.01 1.94
N LYS A 142 3.94 10.44 1.23
CA LYS A 142 2.56 10.35 1.69
C LYS A 142 2.37 9.08 2.51
N LEU A 143 1.85 9.26 3.71
CA LEU A 143 1.48 8.21 4.64
C LEU A 143 -0.01 7.88 4.51
N GLN A 144 -0.36 6.60 4.55
CA GLN A 144 -1.76 6.17 4.69
C GLN A 144 -1.87 5.14 5.81
N TYR A 145 -2.72 5.45 6.78
CA TYR A 145 -3.12 4.52 7.84
C TYR A 145 -4.35 3.75 7.38
N SER A 146 -4.36 2.45 7.65
CA SER A 146 -5.43 1.56 7.21
C SER A 146 -5.86 0.57 8.27
N VAL A 147 -7.17 0.45 8.45
CA VAL A 147 -7.78 -0.66 9.18
C VAL A 147 -8.97 -1.17 8.39
N ASN A 148 -9.09 -2.49 8.33
CA ASN A 148 -10.21 -3.20 7.73
C ASN A 148 -10.93 -4.01 8.79
N TRP A 149 -12.23 -4.19 8.62
CA TRP A 149 -13.00 -5.11 9.44
C TRP A 149 -14.18 -5.69 8.66
N VAL A 150 -14.63 -6.85 9.10
CA VAL A 150 -15.90 -7.45 8.69
C VAL A 150 -16.89 -7.17 9.81
N ASP A 151 -18.06 -6.63 9.48
CA ASP A 151 -19.15 -6.53 10.45
C ASP A 151 -19.93 -7.85 10.46
N PRO A 152 -19.94 -8.60 11.58
CA PRO A 152 -20.70 -9.85 11.69
C PRO A 152 -22.21 -9.66 11.48
N SER A 153 -22.75 -8.48 11.78
CA SER A 153 -24.18 -8.16 11.60
C SER A 153 -24.58 -8.00 10.12
N CYS A 154 -23.59 -7.80 9.25
CA CYS A 154 -23.75 -7.68 7.80
C CYS A 154 -23.42 -8.98 7.06
N ARG A 155 -23.22 -10.07 7.82
CA ARG A 155 -22.94 -11.41 7.28
C ARG A 155 -24.28 -12.06 6.91
N ASN A 156 -24.56 -12.19 5.62
CA ASN A 156 -25.70 -13.00 5.17
C ASN A 156 -25.32 -14.49 5.29
N PRO A 157 -25.97 -15.30 6.13
CA PRO A 157 -25.63 -16.72 6.32
C PRO A 157 -25.87 -17.58 5.06
N TYR A 158 -26.56 -17.04 4.05
CA TYR A 158 -26.87 -17.73 2.78
C TYR A 158 -25.95 -17.33 1.62
N VAL A 159 -25.01 -16.39 1.82
CA VAL A 159 -24.08 -15.94 0.78
C VAL A 159 -22.67 -15.99 1.37
N SER A 160 -21.79 -16.77 0.73
CA SER A 160 -20.40 -16.98 1.16
C SER A 160 -19.53 -15.71 1.08
N VAL A 161 -20.05 -14.66 0.44
CA VAL A 161 -19.38 -13.39 0.20
C VAL A 161 -20.17 -12.24 0.84
N PRO A 162 -19.56 -11.42 1.73
CA PRO A 162 -20.19 -10.22 2.25
C PRO A 162 -20.46 -9.23 1.11
N GLN A 163 -21.73 -8.97 0.82
CA GLN A 163 -22.11 -7.91 -0.12
C GLN A 163 -22.37 -6.60 0.63
N PRO A 164 -21.75 -5.47 0.24
CA PRO A 164 -22.02 -4.15 0.82
C PRO A 164 -23.44 -3.60 0.59
N THR A 165 -24.33 -4.36 -0.05
CA THR A 165 -25.59 -3.85 -0.58
C THR A 165 -26.66 -3.60 0.48
N ASP A 166 -26.45 -4.02 1.74
CA ASP A 166 -27.40 -3.72 2.81
C ASP A 166 -27.14 -2.32 3.40
N ILE A 167 -27.99 -1.36 3.03
CA ILE A 167 -27.95 0.04 3.49
C ILE A 167 -27.98 0.16 5.03
N ARG A 168 -28.49 -0.86 5.73
CA ARG A 168 -28.55 -0.91 7.21
C ARG A 168 -27.17 -0.99 7.86
N CYS A 169 -26.15 -1.40 7.10
CA CYS A 169 -24.78 -1.54 7.57
C CYS A 169 -23.91 -0.28 7.46
N LEU A 170 -24.45 0.82 6.92
CA LEU A 170 -23.73 2.09 6.76
C LEU A 170 -23.70 2.97 8.02
N LYS A 171 -24.16 2.46 9.19
CA LYS A 171 -24.19 3.24 10.42
C LYS A 171 -22.80 3.37 11.05
N GLU A 172 -22.28 4.58 10.93
CA GLU A 172 -21.27 5.25 11.75
C GLU A 172 -20.69 4.44 12.91
N LYS A 173 -19.47 3.92 12.72
CA LYS A 173 -18.51 3.77 13.80
C LYS A 173 -17.19 4.38 13.38
N ALA A 174 -17.12 5.71 13.52
CA ALA A 174 -15.88 6.46 13.48
C ALA A 174 -15.60 6.98 14.90
N VAL A 175 -14.72 6.27 15.61
CA VAL A 175 -13.91 6.84 16.69
C VAL A 175 -12.47 6.75 16.23
#